data_AF-A0A2Z3USC9-F1
#
_entry.id   AF-A0A2Z3USC9-F1
#
_cell.length_a   1.000
_cell.length_b   1.000
_cell.length_c   1.000
_cell.angle_alpha   90.00
_cell.angle_beta   90.00
_cell.angle_gamma   90.00
#
_symmetry.space_group_name_H-M   'P 1'
#
loop_
_entity.id
_entity.type
_entity.pdbx_description
1 polymer ?
#
loop_
_entity_poly.entity_id
_entity_poly.type
_entity_poly.pdbx_seq_one_letter_code
_entity_poly.pdbx_strand_id
1 'polypeptide(L)'
;MSNGSTEVFVEVLMLAVSASASREWEFRFAALIAAQDQDIFGRGTVGFDLKDLDWGDTPAEHAMNKDFVLGTVDLALSRHRWDELGYDPPFAQDYLRRFRRMVEAFDLSTAVPRSRGFPATEDVVAVSCVRHRVLSPLSYYKACVFCGRDHE
;
A
#
# COMPACT_ATOMS: atom_id res chain seq x y z
N MET A 1 11.40 -15.23 6.49
CA MET A 1 10.04 -14.71 6.29
C MET A 1 9.54 -15.36 5.02
N SER A 2 8.43 -16.10 5.05
CA SER A 2 7.91 -16.73 3.83
C SER A 2 7.31 -15.63 2.96
N ASN A 3 7.61 -15.66 1.66
CA ASN A 3 7.16 -14.63 0.71
C ASN A 3 5.63 -14.44 0.72
N GLY A 4 4.86 -15.48 1.08
CA GLY A 4 3.39 -15.42 1.14
C GLY A 4 2.80 -14.53 2.25
N SER A 5 3.54 -14.14 3.30
CA SER A 5 3.00 -13.23 4.33
C SER A 5 2.99 -11.76 3.87
N THR A 6 3.92 -11.39 3.00
CA THR A 6 4.02 -10.02 2.45
C THR A 6 2.99 -9.81 1.35
N GLU A 7 2.77 -10.82 0.51
CA GLU A 7 1.73 -10.85 -0.53
C GLU A 7 0.33 -10.60 0.06
N VAL A 8 -0.03 -11.35 1.11
CA VAL A 8 -1.32 -11.19 1.81
C VAL A 8 -1.50 -9.78 2.38
N PHE A 9 -0.43 -9.18 2.93
CA PHE A 9 -0.47 -7.82 3.46
C PHE A 9 -0.68 -6.77 2.37
N VAL A 10 0.00 -6.93 1.23
CA VAL A 10 -0.14 -6.06 0.07
C VAL A 10 -1.56 -6.15 -0.50
N GLU A 11 -2.12 -7.36 -0.64
CA GLU A 11 -3.48 -7.55 -1.17
C GLU A 11 -4.54 -6.81 -0.35
N VAL A 12 -4.54 -6.99 0.97
CA VAL A 12 -5.55 -6.37 1.84
C VAL A 12 -5.41 -4.85 1.89
N LEU A 13 -4.18 -4.32 1.79
CA LEU A 13 -3.95 -2.87 1.66
C LEU A 13 -4.34 -2.35 0.28
N MET A 14 -4.09 -3.09 -0.78
CA MET A 14 -4.48 -2.73 -2.14
C MET A 14 -6.01 -2.60 -2.26
N LEU A 15 -6.78 -3.47 -1.60
CA LEU A 15 -8.24 -3.33 -1.54
C LEU A 15 -8.67 -2.04 -0.84
N ALA A 16 -8.07 -1.73 0.31
CA ALA A 16 -8.43 -0.55 1.09
C ALA A 16 -7.99 0.77 0.42
N VAL A 17 -6.78 0.83 -0.14
CA VAL A 17 -6.29 2.05 -0.82
C VAL A 17 -7.07 2.30 -2.11
N SER A 18 -7.47 1.25 -2.82
CA SER A 18 -8.31 1.37 -4.02
C SER A 18 -9.70 1.96 -3.73
N ALA A 19 -10.21 1.76 -2.52
CA ALA A 19 -11.50 2.30 -2.11
C ALA A 19 -11.42 3.75 -1.61
N SER A 20 -10.23 4.24 -1.23
CA SER A 20 -10.06 5.51 -0.53
C SER A 20 -9.24 6.56 -1.29
N ALA A 21 -8.37 6.16 -2.22
CA ALA A 21 -7.51 7.08 -2.95
C ALA A 21 -8.28 7.94 -3.97
N SER A 22 -7.98 9.24 -3.93
CA SER A 22 -8.59 10.31 -4.73
C SER A 22 -7.62 11.42 -5.09
N ARG A 23 -6.50 11.56 -4.35
CA ARG A 23 -5.45 12.56 -4.58
C ARG A 23 -4.21 11.93 -5.21
N GLU A 24 -3.42 12.75 -5.90
CA GLU A 24 -2.16 12.36 -6.52
C GLU A 24 -1.23 11.61 -5.56
N TRP A 25 -1.05 12.14 -4.34
CA TRP A 25 -0.24 11.51 -3.31
C TRP A 25 -0.73 10.10 -2.93
N GLU A 26 -2.04 9.92 -2.84
CA GLU A 26 -2.68 8.66 -2.46
C GLU A 26 -2.51 7.59 -3.56
N PHE A 27 -2.50 8.01 -4.83
CA PHE A 27 -2.16 7.13 -5.94
C PHE A 27 -0.68 6.75 -5.96
N ARG A 28 0.23 7.67 -5.61
CA ARG A 28 1.66 7.36 -5.42
C ARG A 28 1.86 6.37 -4.26
N PHE A 29 1.10 6.52 -3.18
CA PHE A 29 1.09 5.55 -2.09
C PHE A 29 0.56 4.17 -2.52
N ALA A 30 -0.52 4.12 -3.30
CA ALA A 30 -1.01 2.87 -3.90
C ALA A 30 0.05 2.21 -4.81
N ALA A 31 0.82 3.01 -5.56
CA ALA A 31 1.95 2.53 -6.36
C ALA A 31 3.10 1.98 -5.51
N LEU A 32 3.39 2.61 -4.37
CA LEU A 32 4.38 2.07 -3.43
C LEU A 32 3.92 0.71 -2.89
N ILE A 33 2.65 0.58 -2.52
CA ILE A 33 2.08 -0.69 -2.06
C ILE A 33 2.22 -1.76 -3.15
N ALA A 34 1.86 -1.43 -4.39
CA ALA A 34 1.99 -2.33 -5.54
C ALA A 34 3.45 -2.77 -5.79
N ALA A 35 4.42 -1.87 -5.60
CA ALA A 35 5.83 -2.19 -5.78
C ALA A 35 6.33 -3.26 -4.78
N GLN A 36 5.77 -3.31 -3.57
CA GLN A 36 6.14 -4.31 -2.56
C GLN A 36 5.74 -5.74 -2.97
N ASP A 37 4.72 -5.89 -3.81
CA ASP A 37 4.30 -7.19 -4.38
C ASP A 37 5.32 -7.76 -5.37
N GLN A 38 6.06 -6.87 -6.05
CA GLN A 38 7.00 -7.24 -7.12
C GLN A 38 8.43 -7.48 -6.62
N ASP A 39 8.76 -7.14 -5.35
CA ASP A 39 10.10 -7.24 -4.82
C ASP A 39 10.43 -8.67 -4.32
N ILE A 40 10.52 -9.60 -5.27
CA ILE A 40 11.02 -10.98 -5.09
C ILE A 40 12.57 -11.00 -5.03
N PHE A 41 13.27 -9.87 -5.25
CA PHE A 41 14.74 -9.82 -5.33
C PHE A 41 15.41 -9.16 -4.12
N GLY A 42 15.58 -9.95 -3.06
CA GLY A 42 16.87 -10.07 -2.36
C GLY A 42 17.42 -8.84 -1.64
N ARG A 43 16.88 -8.51 -0.47
CA ARG A 43 17.63 -8.15 0.75
C ARG A 43 16.69 -8.28 1.93
N GLY A 44 17.08 -9.09 2.92
CA GLY A 44 16.23 -9.43 4.04
C GLY A 44 15.95 -8.24 4.95
N THR A 45 14.91 -7.46 4.61
CA THR A 45 14.03 -6.61 5.44
C THR A 45 13.07 -5.91 4.48
N VAL A 46 12.27 -6.68 3.73
CA VAL A 46 11.25 -6.11 2.83
C VAL A 46 10.05 -5.72 3.70
N GLY A 47 9.89 -4.42 3.90
CA GLY A 47 8.82 -3.82 4.66
C GLY A 47 8.81 -2.33 4.36
N PHE A 48 7.63 -1.72 4.37
CA PHE A 48 7.46 -0.28 4.25
C PHE A 48 8.37 0.44 5.25
N ASP A 49 9.50 0.99 4.80
CA ASP A 49 10.20 1.97 5.61
C ASP A 49 9.39 3.26 5.53
N LEU A 50 8.91 3.72 6.69
CA LEU A 50 8.14 4.97 6.75
C LEU A 50 8.99 6.19 6.36
N LYS A 51 10.32 6.04 6.34
CA LYS A 51 11.26 7.03 5.78
C LYS A 51 11.28 7.04 4.26
N ASP A 52 10.81 5.97 3.62
CA ASP A 52 10.67 5.88 2.17
C ASP A 52 9.39 6.56 1.67
N LEU A 53 8.48 6.94 2.58
CA LEU A 53 7.31 7.75 2.24
C LEU A 53 7.72 9.22 2.12
N ASP A 54 7.36 9.83 0.99
CA ASP A 54 7.35 11.28 0.85
C ASP A 54 6.16 11.80 1.65
N TRP A 55 6.32 12.23 2.90
CA TRP A 55 5.18 12.71 3.70
C TRP A 55 4.61 14.06 3.23
N GLY A 56 5.24 14.71 2.25
CA GLY A 56 4.90 16.06 1.77
C GLY A 56 5.95 17.10 2.16
N ASP A 57 5.77 18.32 1.68
CA ASP A 57 6.73 19.42 1.90
C ASP A 57 6.39 20.26 3.14
N THR A 58 5.14 20.19 3.60
CA THR A 58 4.63 20.99 4.73
C THR A 58 4.12 20.11 5.88
N PRO A 59 4.13 20.61 7.14
CA PRO A 59 3.56 19.88 8.27
C PRO A 59 2.06 19.53 8.11
N ALA A 60 1.31 20.36 7.36
CA ALA A 60 -0.09 20.09 7.06
C ALA A 60 -0.24 18.89 6.11
N GLU A 61 0.59 18.80 5.08
CA GLU A 61 0.64 17.63 4.20
C GLU A 61 1.09 16.38 4.93
N HIS A 62 2.07 16.50 5.84
CA HIS A 62 2.52 15.39 6.68
C HIS A 62 1.37 14.79 7.49
N ALA A 63 0.61 15.66 8.17
CA ALA A 63 -0.55 15.24 8.96
C ALA A 63 -1.63 14.60 8.06
N MET A 64 -1.99 15.26 6.96
CA MET A 64 -2.99 14.76 6.02
C MET A 64 -2.61 13.39 5.42
N ASN A 65 -1.34 13.21 5.05
CA ASN A 65 -0.85 11.96 4.47
C ASN A 65 -0.73 10.86 5.52
N LYS A 66 -0.34 11.20 6.77
CA LYS A 66 -0.36 10.26 7.90
C LYS A 66 -1.77 9.81 8.24
N ASP A 67 -2.73 10.72 8.28
CA ASP A 67 -4.14 10.41 8.51
C ASP A 67 -4.70 9.50 7.40
N PHE A 68 -4.31 9.76 6.13
CA PHE A 68 -4.69 8.88 5.03
C PHE A 68 -4.13 7.46 5.21
N VAL A 69 -2.83 7.31 5.50
CA VAL A 69 -2.22 5.99 5.72
C VAL A 69 -2.91 5.25 6.86
N LEU A 70 -3.17 5.92 7.99
CA LEU A 70 -3.88 5.33 9.12
C LEU A 70 -5.31 4.93 8.74
N GLY A 71 -6.04 5.78 8.02
CA GLY A 71 -7.38 5.50 7.53
C GLY A 71 -7.43 4.30 6.57
N THR A 72 -6.47 4.18 5.66
CA THR A 72 -6.34 3.00 4.79
C THR A 72 -6.09 1.73 5.60
N VAL A 73 -5.22 1.78 6.60
CA VAL A 73 -4.91 0.63 7.46
C VAL A 73 -6.11 0.25 8.32
N ASP A 74 -6.85 1.22 8.85
CA ASP A 74 -8.07 0.99 9.63
C ASP A 74 -9.17 0.35 8.78
N LEU A 75 -9.32 0.78 7.53
CA LEU A 75 -10.22 0.14 6.56
C LEU A 75 -9.80 -1.30 6.24
N ALA A 76 -8.50 -1.56 6.07
CA ALA A 76 -8.01 -2.93 5.89
C ALA A 76 -8.25 -3.78 7.15
N LEU A 77 -8.06 -3.22 8.35
CA LEU A 77 -8.33 -3.88 9.64
C LEU A 77 -9.81 -4.21 9.83
N SER A 78 -10.72 -3.43 9.25
CA SER A 78 -12.16 -3.74 9.22
C SER A 78 -12.50 -4.88 8.26
N ARG A 79 -11.49 -5.59 7.72
CA ARG A 79 -11.62 -6.68 6.74
C ARG A 79 -12.31 -6.26 5.45
N HIS A 80 -12.09 -5.02 5.00
CA HIS A 80 -12.71 -4.49 3.80
C HIS A 80 -12.45 -5.37 2.57
N ARG A 81 -13.51 -5.96 2.03
CA ARG A 81 -13.52 -6.83 0.83
C ARG A 81 -12.66 -8.10 0.94
N TRP A 82 -12.35 -8.56 2.16
CA TRP A 82 -11.57 -9.79 2.34
C TRP A 82 -12.34 -11.04 1.88
N ASP A 83 -13.66 -11.00 1.93
CA ASP A 83 -14.55 -12.06 1.43
C ASP A 83 -14.40 -12.30 -0.09
N GLU A 84 -13.95 -11.30 -0.84
CA GLU A 84 -13.71 -11.42 -2.28
C GLU A 84 -12.40 -12.16 -2.60
N LEU A 85 -11.47 -12.29 -1.65
CA LEU A 85 -10.15 -12.90 -1.87
C LEU A 85 -10.22 -14.42 -2.11
N GLY A 86 -11.30 -15.07 -1.72
CA GLY A 86 -11.46 -16.53 -1.86
C GLY A 86 -10.67 -17.35 -0.82
N TYR A 87 -9.99 -16.70 0.13
CA TYR A 87 -9.32 -17.30 1.28
C TYR A 87 -9.41 -16.37 2.50
N ASP A 88 -9.17 -16.89 3.71
CA ASP A 88 -9.04 -16.04 4.92
C ASP A 88 -7.57 -15.62 5.08
N PRO A 89 -7.23 -14.31 4.96
CA PRO A 89 -5.86 -13.79 5.05
C PRO A 89 -5.14 -14.14 6.36
N PRO A 90 -4.23 -15.14 6.38
CA PRO A 90 -3.58 -15.53 7.62
C PRO A 90 -2.61 -14.44 8.06
N PHE A 91 -2.58 -14.14 9.37
CA PHE A 91 -1.69 -13.15 9.99
C PHE A 91 -1.85 -11.68 9.52
N ALA A 92 -2.70 -11.41 8.52
CA ALA A 92 -2.90 -10.08 7.93
C ALA A 92 -3.24 -9.01 8.98
N GLN A 93 -4.12 -9.34 9.93
CA GLN A 93 -4.50 -8.41 11.00
C GLN A 93 -3.32 -8.05 11.90
N ASP A 94 -2.43 -9.00 12.23
CA ASP A 94 -1.29 -8.74 13.10
C ASP A 94 -0.25 -7.87 12.40
N TYR A 95 -0.04 -8.08 11.10
CA TYR A 95 0.78 -7.21 10.26
C TYR A 95 0.20 -5.80 10.17
N LEU A 96 -1.10 -5.67 9.88
CA LEU A 96 -1.78 -4.38 9.82
C LEU A 96 -1.70 -3.64 11.16
N ARG A 97 -1.95 -4.31 12.29
CA ARG A 97 -1.79 -3.71 13.63
C ARG A 97 -0.37 -3.25 13.90
N ARG A 98 0.64 -4.05 13.50
CA ARG A 98 2.05 -3.68 13.66
C ARG A 98 2.39 -2.47 12.80
N PHE A 99 1.99 -2.46 11.54
CA PHE A 99 2.21 -1.35 10.62
C PHE A 99 1.51 -0.08 11.11
N ARG A 100 0.25 -0.18 11.55
CA ARG A 100 -0.49 0.92 12.18
C ARG A 100 0.29 1.55 13.33
N ARG A 101 0.77 0.74 14.29
CA ARG A 101 1.58 1.22 15.41
C ARG A 101 2.87 1.91 14.96
N MET A 102 3.52 1.40 13.91
CA MET A 102 4.70 2.04 13.34
C MET A 102 4.36 3.42 12.77
N VAL A 103 3.27 3.53 12.01
CA VAL A 103 2.80 4.80 11.44
C VAL A 103 2.44 5.78 12.55
N GLU A 104 1.69 5.34 13.56
CA GLU A 104 1.32 6.16 14.72
C GLU A 104 2.54 6.73 15.43
N ALA A 105 3.52 5.87 15.74
CA ALA A 105 4.75 6.24 16.44
C ALA A 105 5.76 7.02 15.57
N PHE A 106 5.54 7.11 14.26
CA PHE A 106 6.47 7.77 13.36
C PHE A 106 6.51 9.29 13.60
N ASP A 107 7.71 9.78 13.87
CA ASP A 107 7.99 11.20 14.06
C ASP A 107 8.14 11.90 12.70
N LEU A 108 7.10 12.61 12.30
CA LEU A 108 7.05 13.35 11.04
C LEU A 108 8.08 14.49 10.96
N SER A 109 8.62 14.96 12.08
CA SER A 109 9.71 15.96 12.04
C SER A 109 11.01 15.41 11.44
N THR A 110 11.13 14.08 11.37
CA THR A 110 12.26 13.37 10.75
C THR A 110 11.99 12.97 9.30
N ALA A 111 10.80 13.30 8.77
CA ALA A 111 10.45 13.00 7.39
C ALA A 111 11.39 13.73 6.42
N VAL A 112 11.89 13.00 5.43
CA VAL A 112 12.72 13.54 4.36
C VAL A 112 11.81 13.85 3.17
N PRO A 113 11.71 15.11 2.72
CA PRO A 113 10.96 15.43 1.51
C PRO A 113 11.52 14.68 0.31
N ARG A 114 10.63 14.22 -0.58
CA ARG A 114 11.02 13.54 -1.85
C ARG A 114 11.96 12.35 -1.63
N SER A 115 11.53 11.44 -0.76
CA SER A 115 12.29 10.21 -0.52
C SER A 115 12.47 9.40 -1.81
N ARG A 116 13.70 8.91 -2.04
CA ARG A 116 14.06 8.18 -3.28
C ARG A 116 13.28 6.88 -3.48
N GLY A 117 12.68 6.33 -2.42
CA GLY A 117 11.86 5.13 -2.46
C GLY A 117 10.40 5.37 -2.81
N PHE A 118 9.91 6.63 -2.76
CA PHE A 118 8.52 6.93 -3.04
C PHE A 118 8.30 7.16 -4.54
N PRO A 119 7.29 6.52 -5.16
CA PRO A 119 7.01 6.70 -6.58
C PRO A 119 6.81 8.17 -6.95
N ALA A 120 7.46 8.61 -8.03
CA ALA A 120 7.27 9.94 -8.57
C ALA A 120 5.93 10.02 -9.32
N THR A 121 5.34 11.20 -9.40
CA THR A 121 4.06 11.39 -10.09
C THR A 121 4.17 11.04 -11.58
N GLU A 122 5.28 11.42 -12.22
CA GLU A 122 5.55 11.09 -13.62
C GLU A 122 5.64 9.59 -13.90
N ASP A 123 6.01 8.79 -12.89
CA ASP A 123 6.14 7.34 -13.01
C ASP A 123 4.84 6.60 -12.65
N VAL A 124 3.83 7.31 -12.14
CA VAL A 124 2.57 6.72 -11.67
C VAL A 124 1.41 7.20 -12.52
N VAL A 125 0.94 6.30 -13.38
CA VAL A 125 -0.37 6.43 -14.01
C VAL A 125 -1.37 5.53 -13.26
N ALA A 126 -2.28 6.17 -12.53
CA ALA A 126 -3.33 5.46 -11.82
C ALA A 126 -4.38 4.95 -12.81
N VAL A 127 -4.42 3.63 -13.00
CA VAL A 127 -5.53 2.95 -13.68
C VAL A 127 -6.24 2.03 -12.71
N SER A 128 -7.51 1.77 -12.96
CA SER A 128 -8.29 0.79 -12.19
C SER A 128 -8.61 -0.40 -13.07
N CYS A 129 -8.52 -1.61 -12.52
CA CYS A 129 -9.17 -2.76 -13.12
C CYS A 129 -10.68 -2.51 -13.10
N VAL A 130 -11.29 -2.34 -14.28
CA VAL A 130 -12.73 -2.05 -14.39
C VAL A 130 -13.59 -3.17 -13.79
N ARG A 131 -13.16 -4.43 -13.98
CA ARG A 131 -13.88 -5.62 -13.46
C ARG A 131 -13.89 -5.67 -11.93
N HIS A 132 -12.74 -5.42 -11.31
CA HIS A 132 -12.58 -5.65 -9.87
C HIS A 132 -12.51 -4.37 -9.03
N ARG A 133 -12.49 -3.19 -9.67
CA ARG A 133 -12.37 -1.87 -9.03
C ARG A 133 -11.20 -1.82 -8.06
N VAL A 134 -10.03 -2.25 -8.55
CA VAL A 134 -8.76 -2.25 -7.82
C VAL A 134 -7.78 -1.39 -8.61
N LEU A 135 -7.08 -0.48 -7.93
CA LEU A 135 -6.01 0.32 -8.52
C LEU A 135 -4.88 -0.60 -8.99
N SER A 136 -4.34 -0.29 -10.15
CA SER A 136 -3.27 -1.04 -10.81
C SER A 136 -2.29 -0.04 -11.42
N PRO A 137 -1.45 0.63 -10.62
CA PRO A 137 -0.48 1.59 -11.14
C PRO A 137 0.37 0.96 -12.26
N LEU A 138 0.34 1.55 -13.47
CA LEU A 138 0.81 0.89 -14.70
C LEU A 138 2.25 0.37 -14.64
N SER A 139 3.12 1.06 -13.90
CA SER A 139 4.53 0.71 -13.76
C SER A 139 4.79 -0.49 -12.84
N TYR A 140 3.80 -0.90 -12.04
CA TYR A 140 3.98 -1.87 -10.96
C TYR A 140 3.03 -3.08 -11.02
N TYR A 141 1.94 -3.01 -11.78
CA TYR A 141 1.01 -4.13 -11.94
C TYR A 141 0.82 -4.55 -13.40
N LYS A 142 1.03 -5.84 -13.69
CA LYS A 142 0.62 -6.47 -14.95
C LYS A 142 -0.88 -6.83 -14.96
N ALA A 143 -1.47 -7.07 -13.79
CA ALA A 143 -2.88 -7.39 -13.58
C ALA A 143 -3.27 -7.14 -12.11
N CYS A 144 -4.52 -6.77 -11.79
CA CYS A 144 -4.92 -6.58 -10.39
C CYS A 144 -4.91 -7.89 -9.58
N VAL A 145 -4.98 -7.78 -8.24
CA VAL A 145 -4.93 -8.90 -7.27
C VAL A 145 -5.88 -10.08 -7.58
N PHE A 146 -6.99 -9.82 -8.28
CA PHE A 146 -7.95 -10.84 -8.69
C PHE A 146 -7.69 -11.37 -10.11
N CYS A 147 -7.34 -10.49 -11.06
CA CYS A 147 -7.11 -10.89 -12.45
C CYS A 147 -5.94 -11.85 -12.62
N GLY A 148 -4.93 -11.79 -11.75
CA GLY A 148 -3.82 -12.74 -11.76
C GLY A 148 -4.23 -14.18 -11.40
N ARG A 149 -5.36 -14.33 -10.69
CA ARG A 149 -5.88 -15.62 -10.18
C ARG A 149 -6.99 -16.21 -11.03
N ASP A 150 -7.66 -15.40 -11.86
CA ASP A 150 -8.73 -15.85 -12.78
C ASP A 150 -8.24 -16.83 -13.88
N HIS A 151 -6.93 -17.15 -13.92
CA HIS A 151 -6.30 -18.04 -14.90
C HIS A 151 -5.89 -19.42 -14.35
N GLU A 152 -6.14 -19.72 -13.07
CA GLU A 152 -6.00 -21.07 -12.47
C GLU A 152 -7.34 -21.80 -12.38
#